data_AF-X1FST6-F1
#
_entry.id   AF-X1FST6-F1
#
_cell.length_a   1.000
_cell.length_b   1.000
_cell.length_c   1.000
_cell.angle_alpha   90.00
_cell.angle_beta   90.00
_cell.angle_gamma   90.00
#
_symmetry.space_group_name_H-M   'P 1'
#
loop_
_entity.id
_entity.type
_entity.pdbx_description
1 polymer ?
#
loop_
_entity_poly.entity_id
_entity_poly.type
_entity_poly.pdbx_seq_one_letter_code
_entity_poly.pdbx_strand_id
1 'polypeptide(L)' 'MFGSKYWKGIVPAMITSFTPKGEVDVEGTKRLVEYLVGSGIHGLFALSSTGE' A
#
# COMPACT_ATOMS: atom_id res chain seq x y z
N MET A 1 -12.88 18.09 -6.13
CA MET A 1 -11.90 18.21 -5.01
C MET A 1 -12.36 17.28 -3.89
N PHE A 2 -11.52 16.33 -3.47
CA PHE A 2 -11.84 15.38 -2.40
C PHE A 2 -11.65 16.06 -1.04
N GLY A 3 -12.72 16.28 -0.29
CA GLY A 3 -12.68 16.79 1.09
C GLY A 3 -12.55 15.69 2.15
N SER A 4 -12.48 16.09 3.42
CA SER A 4 -12.36 15.19 4.58
C SER A 4 -13.41 14.08 4.65
N LYS A 5 -14.59 14.27 4.04
CA LYS A 5 -15.64 13.24 3.97
C LYS A 5 -15.22 11.97 3.21
N TYR A 6 -14.22 12.05 2.33
CA TYR A 6 -13.75 10.94 1.49
C TYR A 6 -12.59 10.14 2.10
N TRP A 7 -11.98 10.64 3.19
CA TRP A 7 -10.81 10.02 3.82
C TRP A 7 -11.23 9.36 5.14
N LYS A 8 -11.88 8.20 5.04
CA LYS A 8 -12.41 7.45 6.19
C LYS A 8 -12.14 5.96 6.02
N GLY A 9 -12.01 5.26 7.15
CA GLY A 9 -11.82 3.81 7.18
C GLY A 9 -10.35 3.42 7.33
N ILE A 10 -10.03 2.20 6.93
CA ILE A 10 -8.70 1.61 7.12
C ILE A 10 -7.82 1.97 5.92
N VAL A 11 -6.74 2.71 6.17
CA VAL A 11 -5.76 3.15 5.16
C VAL A 11 -4.36 2.75 5.66
N PRO A 12 -3.91 1.52 5.39
CA PRO A 12 -2.60 1.07 5.87
C PRO A 12 -1.46 1.82 5.16
N ALA A 13 -0.41 2.10 5.91
CA ALA A 13 0.89 2.44 5.37
C ALA A 13 1.51 1.16 4.79
N MET A 14 1.59 1.07 3.47
CA MET A 14 2.04 -0.13 2.77
C MET A 14 3.57 -0.16 2.71
N ILE A 15 4.15 -1.35 2.90
CA ILE A 15 5.57 -1.60 2.64
C ILE A 15 5.86 -1.62 1.15
N THR A 16 7.10 -1.28 0.78
CA THR A 16 7.62 -1.44 -0.58
C THR A 16 8.31 -2.80 -0.65
N SER A 17 7.91 -3.64 -1.60
CA SER A 17 8.54 -4.94 -1.77
C SER A 17 9.85 -4.79 -2.53
N PHE A 18 10.90 -5.44 -2.06
CA PHE A 18 12.20 -5.48 -2.70
C PHE A 18 12.66 -6.92 -2.90
N THR A 19 13.37 -7.16 -3.99
CA THR A 19 14.10 -8.41 -4.24
C THR A 19 15.27 -8.54 -3.27
N PRO A 20 15.87 -9.74 -3.09
CA PRO A 20 17.06 -9.91 -2.28
C PRO A 20 18.28 -9.06 -2.71
N LYS A 21 18.26 -8.51 -3.93
CA LYS A 21 19.29 -7.61 -4.46
C LYS A 21 19.02 -6.13 -4.15
N GLY A 22 17.89 -5.82 -3.50
CA GLY A 22 17.47 -4.45 -3.21
C GLY A 22 16.75 -3.74 -4.37
N GLU A 23 16.45 -4.43 -5.46
CA GLU A 23 15.64 -3.88 -6.56
C GLU A 23 14.16 -3.94 -6.20
N VAL A 24 13.34 -2.99 -6.68
CA VAL A 24 11.89 -2.98 -6.45
C VAL A 24 11.27 -4.27 -7.02
N ASP A 25 10.58 -5.03 -6.18
CA ASP A 25 9.79 -6.18 -6.58
C ASP A 25 8.37 -5.73 -6.96
N VAL A 26 8.18 -5.49 -8.26
CA VAL A 26 6.90 -5.04 -8.82
C VAL A 26 5.80 -6.10 -8.65
N GLU A 27 6.14 -7.39 -8.80
CA GLU A 27 5.16 -8.47 -8.70
C GLU A 27 4.79 -8.75 -7.24
N GLY A 28 5.76 -8.70 -6.33
CA GLY A 28 5.52 -8.73 -4.89
C GLY A 28 4.62 -7.57 -4.44
N THR A 29 4.87 -6.36 -4.96
CA THR A 29 4.03 -5.18 -4.69
C THR A 29 2.59 -5.37 -5.17
N LYS A 30 2.37 -5.93 -6.38
CA LYS A 30 1.02 -6.22 -6.88
C LYS A 30 0.27 -7.20 -5.97
N ARG A 31 0.92 -8.31 -5.58
CA ARG A 31 0.33 -9.32 -4.68
C ARG A 31 -0.06 -8.72 -3.34
N LEU A 32 0.77 -7.84 -2.78
CA LEU A 32 0.46 -7.15 -1.53
C LEU A 32 -0.75 -6.23 -1.69
N VAL A 33 -0.81 -5.46 -2.78
CA VAL A 33 -1.97 -4.61 -3.07
C VAL A 33 -3.25 -5.44 -3.20
N GLU A 34 -3.21 -6.54 -3.96
CA GLU A 34 -4.36 -7.44 -4.13
C GLU A 34 -4.83 -8.03 -2.80
N TYR A 35 -3.90 -8.47 -1.94
CA TYR A 35 -4.21 -8.98 -0.61
C TYR A 35 -4.88 -7.91 0.27
N LEU A 36 -4.32 -6.69 0.32
CA LEU A 36 -4.85 -5.62 1.16
C LEU A 36 -6.21 -5.12 0.63
N VAL A 37 -6.38 -4.99 -0.68
CA VAL A 37 -7.66 -4.65 -1.30
C VAL A 37 -8.70 -5.75 -1.04
N GLY A 38 -8.32 -7.02 -1.22
CA GLY A 38 -9.18 -8.17 -0.90
C GLY A 38 -9.59 -8.26 0.58
N SER A 39 -8.80 -7.65 1.47
CA SER A 39 -9.09 -7.55 2.91
C SER A 39 -10.05 -6.41 3.28
N GLY A 40 -10.52 -5.61 2.31
CA GLY A 40 -11.54 -4.57 2.52
C GLY A 40 -11.01 -3.25 3.06
N ILE A 41 -9.76 -2.89 2.76
CA ILE A 41 -9.23 -1.55 3.06
C ILE A 41 -10.00 -0.47 2.29
N HIS A 42 -9.96 0.76 2.79
CA HIS A 42 -10.64 1.91 2.20
C HIS A 42 -9.71 2.79 1.36
N GLY A 43 -8.40 2.58 1.48
CA GLY A 43 -7.37 3.26 0.71
C GLY A 43 -5.99 2.67 1.01
N LEU A 44 -4.95 3.18 0.35
CA LEU A 44 -3.56 2.81 0.56
C LEU A 44 -2.72 4.07 0.74
N PHE A 45 -1.76 4.01 1.67
CA PHE A 45 -0.72 5.03 1.81
C PHE A 45 0.64 4.41 1.45
N ALA A 46 1.11 4.69 0.23
CA ALA A 46 2.39 4.19 -0.28
C ALA A 46 3.52 5.20 -0.05
N LEU A 47 4.78 4.76 -0.15
CA LEU A 47 5.98 5.59 -0.03
C LEU A 47 6.06 6.35 1.31
N SER A 48 5.61 5.70 2.39
CA SER A 48 5.73 6.24 3.74
C SER A 48 7.15 6.03 4.30
N SER A 49 7.51 6.75 5.36
CA SER A 49 8.79 6.55 6.06
C SER A 49 8.93 5.17 6.71
N THR A 50 7.83 4.46 6.95
CA THR A 50 7.79 3.07 7.44
C THR A 50 7.70 2.06 6.27
N GLY A 51 7.65 2.57 5.04
CA GLY A 51 7.39 1.78 3.84
C GLY A 51 8.63 1.15 3.20
N GLU A 52 9.78 1.23 3.86
CA GLU A 52 11.03 0.54 3.48
C GLU A 52 11.46 -0.38 4.63
#